data_AF-A0A7V8QY73-F1
#
_entry.id   AF-A0A7V8QY73-F1
#
_cell.length_a   1.000
_cell.length_b   1.000
_cell.length_c   1.000
_cell.angle_alpha   90.00
_cell.angle_beta   90.00
_cell.angle_gamma   90.00
#
_symmetry.space_group_name_H-M   'P 1'
#
loop_
_entity.id
_entity.type
_entity.pdbx_description
1 polymer ?
#
loop_
_entity_poly.entity_id
_entity_poly.type
_entity_poly.pdbx_seq_one_letter_code
_entity_poly.pdbx_strand_id
1 'polypeptide(L)'
;MSSEVIFWPGLPSLPEDLLLARDQGRVLFVVGAGASYPKPTQLPDFGGLVAKIYDIVDPSMSSAIKAVSKKDGPKWYEVTDLLSHEQRTELKFFCQREFDVVLGMLERRIDGDPSKESTMRQAATTVLSQTIEPNPVHDALVRLGQRYGQTLLVTTNFDRLLSEAASKLRVQHEAFARGEIPNPSSSRDFAGILHIHGKLGWRKEKGSALILTDQDFGDSYLRRNLITSFLYDAARIFHIVLVGYSASDSPVRYLLNAIAADERHFVDLKRRYAFVGCKPGDERMAVEWQSRGITPIVYDKIDEHKALGDLLVRWADIIPDRRNEKGTKSYLKKLAALDPDSTEGLAAQSFLRYYARRSNPSEQAELARILSGASRSPRWLTFLNRIIRDSGKGR
;
A
#
# COMPACT_ATOMS: atom_id res chain seq x y z
N MET A 1 18.73 -16.03 -1.11
CA MET A 1 18.33 -14.79 -1.81
C MET A 1 17.02 -15.10 -2.52
N SER A 2 15.98 -14.27 -2.34
CA SER A 2 14.73 -14.43 -3.09
C SER A 2 15.01 -14.19 -4.56
N SER A 3 14.52 -15.04 -5.45
CA SER A 3 14.62 -14.80 -6.89
C SER A 3 13.71 -13.63 -7.26
N GLU A 4 14.23 -12.68 -8.03
CA GLU A 4 13.41 -11.60 -8.60
C GLU A 4 12.60 -12.11 -9.78
N VAL A 5 11.34 -11.68 -9.87
CA VAL A 5 10.39 -12.03 -10.92
C VAL A 5 10.06 -10.80 -11.74
N ILE A 6 10.37 -10.85 -13.03
CA ILE A 6 10.11 -9.80 -14.00
C ILE A 6 8.79 -10.11 -14.69
N PHE A 7 7.81 -9.26 -14.46
CA PHE A 7 6.49 -9.40 -15.06
C PHE A 7 6.41 -8.77 -16.46
N TRP A 8 6.97 -7.58 -16.66
CA TRP A 8 7.05 -6.97 -17.99
C TRP A 8 8.37 -6.20 -18.12
N PRO A 9 8.93 -6.12 -19.34
CA PRO A 9 10.06 -5.22 -19.60
C PRO A 9 9.73 -3.79 -19.17
N GLY A 10 10.63 -3.16 -18.42
CA GLY A 10 10.48 -1.79 -17.93
C GLY A 10 9.62 -1.62 -16.67
N LEU A 11 9.00 -2.68 -16.15
CA LEU A 11 8.36 -2.66 -14.83
C LEU A 11 9.33 -3.16 -13.75
N PRO A 12 9.19 -2.68 -12.50
CA PRO A 12 9.96 -3.20 -11.37
C PRO A 12 9.74 -4.71 -11.20
N SER A 13 10.79 -5.42 -10.80
CA SER A 13 10.69 -6.83 -10.41
C SER A 13 10.02 -6.98 -9.05
N LEU A 14 9.44 -8.15 -8.80
CA LEU A 14 8.91 -8.52 -7.49
C LEU A 14 9.65 -9.74 -6.93
N PRO A 15 9.90 -9.78 -5.61
CA PRO A 15 10.44 -10.97 -4.96
C PRO A 15 9.51 -12.18 -5.14
N GLU A 16 10.04 -13.33 -5.59
CA GLU A 16 9.24 -14.53 -5.82
C GLU A 16 8.55 -15.03 -4.54
N ASP A 17 9.23 -14.93 -3.39
CA ASP A 17 8.67 -15.30 -2.09
C ASP A 17 7.43 -14.49 -1.73
N LEU A 18 7.39 -13.19 -2.09
CA LEU A 18 6.20 -12.36 -1.93
C LEU A 18 5.05 -12.86 -2.82
N LEU A 19 5.33 -13.20 -4.06
CA LEU A 19 4.31 -13.69 -4.99
C LEU A 19 3.71 -15.02 -4.53
N LEU A 20 4.57 -15.96 -4.12
CA LEU A 20 4.14 -17.26 -3.59
C LEU A 20 3.36 -17.10 -2.28
N ALA A 21 3.79 -16.20 -1.39
CA ALA A 21 3.05 -15.89 -0.17
C ALA A 21 1.67 -15.31 -0.49
N ARG A 22 1.58 -14.43 -1.49
CA ARG A 22 0.32 -13.83 -1.94
C ARG A 22 -0.65 -14.90 -2.46
N ASP A 23 -0.18 -15.81 -3.30
CA ASP A 23 -1.00 -16.90 -3.85
C ASP A 23 -1.51 -17.89 -2.78
N GLN A 24 -0.81 -17.97 -1.65
CA GLN A 24 -1.21 -18.76 -0.49
C GLN A 24 -2.10 -18.00 0.51
N GLY A 25 -2.43 -16.73 0.23
CA GLY A 25 -3.18 -15.87 1.14
C GLY A 25 -2.38 -15.52 2.40
N ARG A 26 -1.06 -15.37 2.30
CA ARG A 26 -0.17 -15.02 3.41
C ARG A 26 0.39 -13.61 3.31
N VAL A 27 -0.23 -12.75 2.51
CA VAL A 27 0.14 -11.33 2.35
C VAL A 27 -0.96 -10.43 2.88
N LEU A 28 -0.56 -9.40 3.62
CA LEU A 28 -1.42 -8.33 4.10
C LEU A 28 -0.92 -7.01 3.52
N PHE A 29 -1.67 -6.46 2.57
CA PHE A 29 -1.36 -5.12 2.05
C PHE A 29 -1.85 -4.07 3.05
N VAL A 30 -0.97 -3.13 3.39
CA VAL A 30 -1.30 -1.93 4.15
C VAL A 30 -1.26 -0.75 3.17
N VAL A 31 -2.40 -0.10 2.99
CA VAL A 31 -2.63 0.89 1.94
C VAL A 31 -2.71 2.28 2.55
N GLY A 32 -1.79 3.14 2.14
CA GLY A 32 -1.70 4.55 2.53
C GLY A 32 -2.25 5.51 1.47
N ALA A 33 -2.17 6.81 1.76
CA ALA A 33 -2.82 7.85 0.98
C ALA A 33 -2.29 7.94 -0.46
N GLY A 34 -1.04 7.52 -0.70
CA GLY A 34 -0.45 7.51 -2.04
C GLY A 34 -1.18 6.58 -3.03
N ALA A 35 -1.93 5.56 -2.56
CA ALA A 35 -2.77 4.74 -3.44
C ALA A 35 -3.97 5.53 -4.00
N SER A 36 -4.39 6.58 -3.31
CA SER A 36 -5.51 7.46 -3.70
C SER A 36 -5.07 8.65 -4.57
N TYR A 37 -3.77 8.79 -4.86
CA TYR A 37 -3.24 9.89 -5.68
C TYR A 37 -3.61 9.79 -7.18
N PRO A 38 -3.52 8.62 -7.85
CA PRO A 38 -3.80 8.52 -9.28
C PRO A 38 -5.25 8.91 -9.65
N LYS A 39 -5.43 9.46 -10.86
CA LYS A 39 -6.75 9.75 -11.45
C LYS A 39 -7.60 8.47 -11.59
N PRO A 40 -8.94 8.55 -11.45
CA PRO A 40 -9.74 9.76 -11.20
C PRO A 40 -9.74 10.25 -9.75
N THR A 41 -9.26 9.45 -8.79
CA THR A 41 -9.37 9.72 -7.34
C THR A 41 -8.78 11.07 -6.90
N GLN A 42 -7.48 11.32 -7.13
CA GLN A 42 -6.83 12.62 -6.83
C GLN A 42 -7.06 13.14 -5.41
N LEU A 43 -7.08 12.24 -4.40
CA LEU A 43 -7.13 12.68 -3.01
C LEU A 43 -5.77 13.26 -2.58
N PRO A 44 -5.75 14.30 -1.72
CA PRO A 44 -4.51 14.83 -1.19
C PRO A 44 -3.81 13.80 -0.29
N ASP A 45 -2.49 13.90 -0.20
CA ASP A 45 -1.75 13.26 0.89
C ASP A 45 -2.05 13.94 2.24
N PHE A 46 -1.43 13.47 3.32
CA PHE A 46 -1.73 14.01 4.65
C PHE A 46 -1.38 15.52 4.76
N GLY A 47 -0.28 15.96 4.14
CA GLY A 47 0.10 17.38 4.11
C GLY A 47 -0.90 18.23 3.32
N GLY A 48 -1.36 17.75 2.18
CA GLY A 48 -2.40 18.40 1.39
C GLY A 48 -3.75 18.44 2.11
N LEU A 49 -4.08 17.41 2.89
CA LEU A 49 -5.26 17.43 3.77
C LEU A 49 -5.14 18.54 4.82
N VAL A 50 -4.01 18.62 5.52
CA VAL A 50 -3.76 19.68 6.51
C VAL A 50 -3.88 21.06 5.87
N ALA A 51 -3.25 21.29 4.72
CA ALA A 51 -3.34 22.57 4.02
C ALA A 51 -4.79 22.96 3.67
N LYS A 52 -5.61 22.01 3.20
CA LYS A 52 -7.03 22.24 2.93
C LYS A 52 -7.86 22.47 4.19
N ILE A 53 -7.53 21.83 5.30
CA ILE A 53 -8.18 22.09 6.60
C ILE A 53 -7.90 23.52 7.04
N TYR A 54 -6.65 24.00 6.93
CA TYR A 54 -6.31 25.40 7.24
C TYR A 54 -7.05 26.40 6.36
N ASP A 55 -7.21 26.12 5.06
CA ASP A 55 -7.99 26.96 4.15
C ASP A 55 -9.45 27.16 4.63
N ILE A 56 -9.99 26.24 5.44
CA ILE A 56 -11.35 26.30 6.01
C ILE A 56 -11.34 26.91 7.41
N VAL A 57 -10.44 26.45 8.28
CA VAL A 57 -10.48 26.70 9.73
C VAL A 57 -9.74 27.98 10.12
N ASP A 58 -8.62 28.27 9.46
CA ASP A 58 -7.82 29.48 9.71
C ASP A 58 -7.27 30.04 8.39
N PRO A 59 -8.11 30.72 7.58
CA PRO A 59 -7.72 31.24 6.27
C PRO A 59 -6.56 32.23 6.31
N SER A 60 -6.25 32.81 7.48
CA SER A 60 -5.11 33.72 7.63
C SER A 60 -3.76 33.01 7.39
N MET A 61 -3.71 31.69 7.60
CA MET A 61 -2.53 30.84 7.39
C MET A 61 -2.37 30.35 5.94
N SER A 62 -3.41 30.46 5.11
CA SER A 62 -3.44 29.90 3.75
C SER A 62 -2.30 30.38 2.86
N SER A 63 -2.00 31.69 2.89
CA SER A 63 -0.92 32.28 2.09
C SER A 63 0.45 31.75 2.54
N ALA A 64 0.68 31.68 3.84
CA ALA A 64 1.91 31.17 4.45
C ALA A 64 2.13 29.69 4.11
N ILE A 65 1.11 28.84 4.30
CA ILE A 65 1.17 27.41 3.97
C ILE A 65 1.44 27.22 2.47
N LYS A 66 0.76 27.97 1.60
CA LYS A 66 0.99 27.92 0.14
C LYS A 66 2.39 28.40 -0.23
N ALA A 67 2.94 29.38 0.47
CA ALA A 67 4.30 29.88 0.23
C ALA A 67 5.35 28.81 0.57
N VAL A 68 5.30 28.24 1.77
CA VAL A 68 6.29 27.24 2.23
C VAL A 68 6.18 25.89 1.52
N SER A 69 5.01 25.57 0.94
CA SER A 69 4.79 24.33 0.19
C SER A 69 5.40 24.33 -1.21
N LYS A 70 5.84 25.49 -1.72
CA LYS A 70 6.53 25.58 -3.02
C LYS A 70 7.93 25.00 -2.92
N LYS A 71 8.37 24.33 -3.99
CA LYS A 71 9.71 23.67 -4.07
C LYS A 71 10.86 24.62 -3.68
N ASP A 72 10.78 25.86 -4.13
CA ASP A 72 11.76 26.92 -3.84
C ASP A 72 11.11 28.04 -3.00
N GLY A 73 10.16 27.68 -2.14
CA GLY A 73 9.48 28.58 -1.22
C GLY A 73 10.36 29.02 -0.05
N PRO A 74 9.96 30.08 0.67
CA PRO A 74 10.67 30.55 1.85
C PRO A 74 10.66 29.50 2.96
N LYS A 75 11.66 29.57 3.85
CA LYS A 75 11.63 28.83 5.11
C LYS A 75 10.55 29.43 6.02
N TRP A 76 10.01 28.61 6.93
CA TRP A 76 8.94 29.04 7.82
C TRP A 76 9.30 30.29 8.65
N TYR A 77 10.58 30.48 9.01
CA TYR A 77 11.05 31.63 9.79
C TYR A 77 11.21 32.92 8.95
N GLU A 78 11.21 32.80 7.62
CA GLU A 78 11.27 33.94 6.69
C GLU A 78 9.87 34.50 6.37
N VAL A 79 8.82 33.69 6.61
CA VAL A 79 7.43 34.13 6.49
C VAL A 79 7.07 34.94 7.74
N THR A 80 7.11 36.27 7.60
CA THR A 80 6.92 37.20 8.73
C THR A 80 5.57 37.90 8.76
N ASP A 81 4.78 37.78 7.69
CA ASP A 81 3.47 38.42 7.55
C ASP A 81 2.53 38.07 8.71
N LEU A 82 2.15 39.03 9.55
CA LEU A 82 1.03 39.04 10.53
C LEU A 82 0.69 37.74 11.31
N LEU A 83 1.56 36.74 11.35
CA LEU A 83 1.34 35.49 12.08
C LEU A 83 1.64 35.68 13.57
N SER A 84 0.71 35.23 14.41
CA SER A 84 0.93 35.02 15.85
C SER A 84 2.05 34.02 16.12
N HIS A 85 2.57 33.99 17.36
CA HIS A 85 3.63 33.04 17.72
C HIS A 85 3.16 31.58 17.62
N GLU A 86 1.91 31.33 17.95
CA GLU A 86 1.24 30.04 17.83
C GLU A 86 1.19 29.59 16.36
N GLN A 87 0.71 30.47 15.47
CA GLN A 87 0.66 30.21 14.02
C GLN A 87 2.05 29.98 13.40
N ARG A 88 3.07 30.75 13.82
CA ARG A 88 4.46 30.52 13.38
C ARG A 88 4.98 29.16 13.82
N THR A 89 4.59 28.73 15.02
CA THR A 89 4.97 27.41 15.54
C THR A 89 4.26 26.31 14.76
N GLU A 90 2.97 26.45 14.46
CA GLU A 90 2.24 25.53 13.58
C GLU A 90 2.89 25.43 12.19
N LEU A 91 3.29 26.56 11.59
CA LEU A 91 3.98 26.59 10.30
C LEU A 91 5.34 25.87 10.34
N LYS A 92 6.09 26.00 11.44
CA LYS A 92 7.33 25.27 11.67
C LYS A 92 7.09 23.76 11.63
N PHE A 93 6.14 23.25 12.40
CA PHE A 93 5.84 21.81 12.45
C PHE A 93 5.27 21.30 11.13
N PHE A 94 4.50 22.12 10.40
CA PHE A 94 4.04 21.81 9.05
C PHE A 94 5.22 21.58 8.09
N CYS A 95 6.21 22.48 8.11
CA CYS A 95 7.43 22.33 7.30
C CYS A 95 8.29 21.13 7.71
N GLN A 96 8.19 20.67 8.97
CA GLN A 96 8.82 19.46 9.47
C GLN A 96 8.04 18.18 9.12
N ARG A 97 6.89 18.31 8.45
CA ARG A 97 5.96 17.20 8.11
C ARG A 97 5.36 16.51 9.33
N GLU A 98 5.30 17.18 10.48
CA GLU A 98 4.65 16.68 11.70
C GLU A 98 3.16 17.03 11.71
N PHE A 99 2.47 16.62 10.64
CA PHE A 99 1.09 17.02 10.34
C PHE A 99 0.09 16.64 11.43
N ASP A 100 0.32 15.53 12.13
CA ASP A 100 -0.46 15.10 13.29
C ASP A 100 -0.34 16.07 14.48
N VAL A 101 0.87 16.59 14.72
CA VAL A 101 1.13 17.61 15.75
C VAL A 101 0.47 18.93 15.35
N VAL A 102 0.61 19.34 14.08
CA VAL A 102 0.02 20.57 13.55
C VAL A 102 -1.51 20.56 13.73
N LEU A 103 -2.19 19.48 13.37
CA LEU A 103 -3.64 19.38 13.58
C LEU A 103 -4.02 19.38 15.06
N GLY A 104 -3.21 18.77 15.93
CA GLY A 104 -3.41 18.84 17.38
C GLY A 104 -3.27 20.25 17.93
N MET A 105 -2.30 21.03 17.43
CA MET A 105 -2.12 22.45 17.78
C MET A 105 -3.31 23.29 17.32
N LEU A 106 -3.74 23.11 16.06
CA LEU A 106 -4.89 23.81 15.49
C LEU A 106 -6.18 23.52 16.28
N GLU A 107 -6.46 22.24 16.58
CA GLU A 107 -7.66 21.84 17.32
C GLU A 107 -7.68 22.47 18.73
N ARG A 108 -6.55 22.47 19.44
CA ARG A 108 -6.45 23.14 20.76
C ARG A 108 -6.62 24.65 20.69
N ARG A 109 -6.06 25.29 19.65
CA ARG A 109 -6.12 26.75 19.51
C ARG A 109 -7.53 27.24 19.14
N ILE A 110 -8.24 26.51 18.29
CA ILE A 110 -9.54 26.92 17.76
C ILE A 110 -10.69 26.44 18.65
N ASP A 111 -10.64 25.18 19.09
CA ASP A 111 -11.75 24.51 19.75
C ASP A 111 -11.53 24.34 21.27
N GLY A 112 -10.31 24.56 21.77
CA GLY A 112 -9.94 24.41 23.17
C GLY A 112 -9.78 22.95 23.59
N ASP A 113 -10.90 22.21 23.67
CA ASP A 113 -10.92 20.79 24.05
C ASP A 113 -11.23 19.88 22.84
N PRO A 114 -10.45 18.81 22.59
CA PRO A 114 -10.71 17.88 21.50
C PRO A 114 -12.05 17.17 21.66
N SER A 115 -13.05 17.55 20.86
CA SER A 115 -14.31 16.82 20.73
C SER A 115 -14.48 16.31 19.30
N LYS A 116 -15.32 15.28 19.10
CA LYS A 116 -15.62 14.76 17.75
C LYS A 116 -16.27 15.81 16.84
N GLU A 117 -16.81 16.88 17.41
CA GLU A 117 -17.48 17.97 16.72
C GLU A 117 -16.61 19.23 16.60
N SER A 118 -15.30 19.12 16.88
CA SER A 118 -14.37 20.24 16.72
C SER A 118 -14.39 20.78 15.28
N THR A 119 -14.20 22.08 15.14
CA THR A 119 -14.16 22.78 13.85
C THR A 119 -13.12 22.13 12.93
N MET A 120 -11.96 21.74 13.49
CA MET A 120 -10.92 21.00 12.77
C MET A 120 -11.43 19.66 12.20
N ARG A 121 -12.15 18.85 12.99
CA ARG A 121 -12.65 17.54 12.54
C ARG A 121 -13.80 17.63 11.54
N GLN A 122 -14.65 18.65 11.67
CA GLN A 122 -15.70 18.94 10.68
C GLN A 122 -15.09 19.36 9.33
N ALA A 123 -14.05 20.20 9.35
CA ALA A 123 -13.30 20.57 8.15
C ALA A 123 -12.61 19.35 7.52
N ALA A 124 -11.96 18.49 8.33
CA ALA A 124 -11.34 17.26 7.83
C ALA A 124 -12.36 16.36 7.12
N THR A 125 -13.53 16.16 7.72
CA THR A 125 -14.63 15.38 7.12
C THR A 125 -15.09 15.98 5.79
N THR A 126 -15.22 17.32 5.73
CA THR A 126 -15.64 18.04 4.52
C THR A 126 -14.63 17.87 3.39
N VAL A 127 -13.34 18.01 3.69
CA VAL A 127 -12.26 17.84 2.70
C VAL A 127 -12.20 16.41 2.17
N LEU A 128 -12.29 15.42 3.06
CA LEU A 128 -12.14 14.02 2.70
C LEU A 128 -13.36 13.44 1.95
N SER A 129 -14.55 14.03 2.11
CA SER A 129 -15.77 13.57 1.45
C SER A 129 -15.88 13.99 -0.03
N GLN A 130 -14.87 14.68 -0.59
CA GLN A 130 -14.93 15.28 -1.93
C GLN A 130 -14.75 14.29 -3.10
N THR A 131 -14.07 13.17 -2.89
CA THR A 131 -13.80 12.19 -3.96
C THR A 131 -14.50 10.88 -3.68
N ILE A 132 -15.16 10.35 -4.73
CA ILE A 132 -16.00 9.16 -4.61
C ILE A 132 -15.61 8.01 -5.55
N GLU A 133 -14.71 8.24 -6.51
CA GLU A 133 -14.41 7.24 -7.53
C GLU A 133 -13.06 6.55 -7.31
N PRO A 134 -13.02 5.21 -7.21
CA PRO A 134 -11.77 4.46 -7.12
C PRO A 134 -11.01 4.49 -8.45
N ASN A 135 -9.69 4.64 -8.35
CA ASN A 135 -8.76 4.47 -9.47
C ASN A 135 -8.34 2.99 -9.69
N PRO A 136 -7.66 2.67 -10.81
CA PRO A 136 -7.23 1.30 -11.11
C PRO A 136 -6.31 0.65 -10.06
N VAL A 137 -5.60 1.44 -9.24
CA VAL A 137 -4.78 0.92 -8.14
C VAL A 137 -5.66 0.32 -7.05
N HIS A 138 -6.81 0.91 -6.74
CA HIS A 138 -7.77 0.31 -5.80
C HIS A 138 -8.29 -1.03 -6.33
N ASP A 139 -8.70 -1.08 -7.61
CA ASP A 139 -9.16 -2.30 -8.26
C ASP A 139 -8.07 -3.40 -8.20
N ALA A 140 -6.81 -3.03 -8.46
CA ALA A 140 -5.67 -3.92 -8.37
C ALA A 140 -5.44 -4.43 -6.94
N LEU A 141 -5.43 -3.55 -5.94
CA LEU A 141 -5.20 -3.90 -4.54
C LEU A 141 -6.30 -4.82 -3.99
N VAL A 142 -7.57 -4.56 -4.34
CA VAL A 142 -8.69 -5.44 -3.96
C VAL A 142 -8.46 -6.85 -4.49
N ARG A 143 -8.04 -7.01 -5.75
CA ARG A 143 -7.74 -8.31 -6.36
C ARG A 143 -6.48 -8.96 -5.75
N LEU A 144 -5.45 -8.17 -5.52
CA LEU A 144 -4.19 -8.63 -4.96
C LEU A 144 -4.37 -9.14 -3.53
N GLY A 145 -5.16 -8.44 -2.71
CA GLY A 145 -5.50 -8.81 -1.34
C GLY A 145 -6.58 -9.88 -1.22
N GLN A 146 -7.03 -10.50 -2.31
CA GLN A 146 -7.99 -11.60 -2.22
C GLN A 146 -7.37 -12.83 -1.55
N ARG A 147 -8.13 -13.41 -0.63
CA ARG A 147 -7.84 -14.65 0.08
C ARG A 147 -9.14 -15.42 0.29
N TYR A 148 -9.18 -16.65 -0.20
CA TYR A 148 -10.32 -17.56 -0.05
C TYR A 148 -11.67 -16.98 -0.48
N GLY A 149 -11.68 -16.16 -1.54
CA GLY A 149 -12.90 -15.56 -2.10
C GLY A 149 -13.33 -14.24 -1.44
N GLN A 150 -12.62 -13.79 -0.41
CA GLN A 150 -12.83 -12.49 0.24
C GLN A 150 -11.60 -11.60 0.07
N THR A 151 -11.73 -10.30 0.32
CA THR A 151 -10.58 -9.37 0.35
C THR A 151 -10.08 -9.19 1.78
N LEU A 152 -8.76 -9.21 1.97
CA LEU A 152 -8.08 -8.84 3.21
C LEU A 152 -7.10 -7.70 2.94
N LEU A 153 -7.41 -6.50 3.44
CA LEU A 153 -6.60 -5.29 3.28
C LEU A 153 -6.60 -4.52 4.60
N VAL A 154 -5.50 -3.86 4.92
CA VAL A 154 -5.43 -2.83 5.97
C VAL A 154 -5.26 -1.49 5.30
N THR A 155 -5.88 -0.44 5.83
CA THR A 155 -5.67 0.91 5.34
C THR A 155 -5.64 1.94 6.45
N THR A 156 -4.81 2.96 6.26
CA THR A 156 -4.80 4.18 7.07
C THR A 156 -5.62 5.29 6.41
N ASN A 157 -6.22 5.03 5.24
CA ASN A 157 -7.05 5.99 4.54
C ASN A 157 -8.45 6.00 5.16
N PHE A 158 -9.03 7.18 5.25
CA PHE A 158 -10.35 7.40 5.83
C PHE A 158 -11.48 7.20 4.82
N ASP A 159 -11.17 7.32 3.53
CA ASP A 159 -12.11 7.13 2.43
C ASP A 159 -12.60 5.66 2.33
N ARG A 160 -13.61 5.42 1.48
CA ARG A 160 -14.18 4.08 1.25
C ARG A 160 -13.85 3.51 -0.13
N LEU A 161 -12.82 4.03 -0.80
CA LEU A 161 -12.56 3.71 -2.21
C LEU A 161 -12.19 2.25 -2.42
N LEU A 162 -11.52 1.61 -1.45
CA LEU A 162 -11.28 0.16 -1.49
C LEU A 162 -12.59 -0.64 -1.39
N SER A 163 -13.56 -0.19 -0.59
CA SER A 163 -14.88 -0.84 -0.48
C SER A 163 -15.72 -0.64 -1.74
N GLU A 164 -15.66 0.57 -2.33
CA GLU A 164 -16.31 0.87 -3.61
C GLU A 164 -15.69 0.04 -4.75
N ALA A 165 -14.36 -0.08 -4.81
CA ALA A 165 -13.67 -0.95 -5.75
C ALA A 165 -14.07 -2.43 -5.56
N ALA A 166 -14.12 -2.91 -4.33
CA ALA A 166 -14.57 -4.28 -4.02
C ALA A 166 -16.02 -4.53 -4.45
N SER A 167 -16.91 -3.57 -4.22
CA SER A 167 -18.31 -3.59 -4.66
C SER A 167 -18.42 -3.64 -6.18
N LYS A 168 -17.71 -2.75 -6.89
CA LYS A 168 -17.65 -2.71 -8.36
C LYS A 168 -17.14 -4.03 -8.95
N LEU A 169 -16.14 -4.61 -8.30
CA LEU A 169 -15.58 -5.91 -8.67
C LEU A 169 -16.41 -7.11 -8.18
N ARG A 170 -17.52 -6.90 -7.46
CA ARG A 170 -18.36 -7.98 -6.90
C ARG A 170 -17.54 -8.97 -6.07
N VAL A 171 -16.63 -8.44 -5.25
CA VAL A 171 -15.83 -9.22 -4.30
C VAL A 171 -16.49 -9.13 -2.93
N GLN A 172 -16.61 -10.27 -2.25
CA GLN A 172 -17.12 -10.32 -0.88
C GLN A 172 -16.18 -9.53 0.02
N HIS A 173 -16.72 -8.55 0.73
CA HIS A 173 -15.96 -7.70 1.63
C HIS A 173 -16.85 -7.20 2.77
N GLU A 174 -16.21 -7.01 3.92
CA GLU A 174 -16.73 -6.26 5.06
C GLU A 174 -15.72 -5.16 5.39
N ALA A 175 -16.19 -4.04 5.93
CA ALA A 175 -15.35 -2.91 6.29
C ALA A 175 -15.40 -2.67 7.81
N PHE A 176 -14.29 -2.92 8.49
CA PHE A 176 -14.16 -2.77 9.94
C PHE A 176 -13.35 -1.52 10.28
N ALA A 177 -13.68 -0.84 11.37
CA ALA A 177 -12.85 0.23 11.90
C ALA A 177 -12.57 0.09 13.39
N ARG A 178 -11.32 0.40 13.77
CA ARG A 178 -10.87 0.49 15.18
C ARG A 178 -11.27 -0.74 16.00
N GLY A 179 -12.10 -0.58 17.02
CA GLY A 179 -12.50 -1.66 17.93
C GLY A 179 -13.35 -2.76 17.29
N GLU A 180 -13.83 -2.56 16.06
CA GLU A 180 -14.53 -3.59 15.27
C GLU A 180 -13.55 -4.52 14.55
N ILE A 181 -12.26 -4.16 14.46
CA ILE A 181 -11.27 -4.94 13.71
C ILE A 181 -11.02 -6.26 14.46
N PRO A 182 -11.23 -7.42 13.81
CA PRO A 182 -10.95 -8.70 14.43
C PRO A 182 -9.46 -8.89 14.66
N ASN A 183 -9.12 -9.72 15.65
CA ASN A 183 -7.73 -10.08 15.90
C ASN A 183 -7.15 -10.85 14.70
N PRO A 184 -5.91 -10.55 14.26
CA PRO A 184 -5.27 -11.27 13.18
C PRO A 184 -5.23 -12.78 13.45
N SER A 185 -5.61 -13.56 12.45
CA SER A 185 -5.48 -15.01 12.52
C SER A 185 -5.20 -15.60 11.14
N SER A 186 -4.66 -16.82 11.11
CA SER A 186 -4.53 -17.59 9.88
C SER A 186 -5.85 -18.24 9.43
N SER A 187 -6.94 -18.10 10.21
CA SER A 187 -8.25 -18.62 9.86
C SER A 187 -8.72 -18.10 8.52
N ARG A 188 -9.53 -18.88 7.80
CA ARG A 188 -10.13 -18.45 6.53
C ARG A 188 -11.14 -17.31 6.71
N ASP A 189 -11.65 -17.15 7.93
CA ASP A 189 -12.65 -16.16 8.28
C ASP A 189 -12.05 -14.78 8.61
N PHE A 190 -10.72 -14.70 8.81
CA PHE A 190 -10.05 -13.41 8.95
C PHE A 190 -9.90 -12.74 7.59
N ALA A 191 -10.85 -11.86 7.29
CA ALA A 191 -10.97 -11.09 6.06
C ALA A 191 -11.61 -9.73 6.36
N GLY A 192 -11.56 -8.83 5.37
CA GLY A 192 -12.15 -7.50 5.43
C GLY A 192 -11.19 -6.40 4.99
N ILE A 193 -11.75 -5.21 4.84
CA ILE A 193 -11.02 -3.95 4.64
C ILE A 193 -10.95 -3.27 6.02
N LEU A 194 -9.77 -3.29 6.61
CA LEU A 194 -9.51 -2.95 8.01
C LEU A 194 -8.97 -1.51 8.11
N HIS A 195 -9.85 -0.58 8.49
CA HIS A 195 -9.52 0.84 8.65
C HIS A 195 -8.93 1.10 10.04
N ILE A 196 -7.63 0.89 10.18
CA ILE A 196 -6.93 1.04 11.48
C ILE A 196 -6.95 2.48 11.98
N HIS A 197 -7.07 3.47 11.09
CA HIS A 197 -7.16 4.90 11.44
C HIS A 197 -8.59 5.45 11.47
N GLY A 198 -9.56 4.55 11.35
CA GLY A 198 -10.97 4.91 11.23
C GLY A 198 -11.40 5.21 9.79
N LYS A 199 -12.71 5.35 9.61
CA LYS A 199 -13.35 5.43 8.30
C LYS A 199 -14.48 6.45 8.29
N LEU A 200 -14.66 7.15 7.17
CA LEU A 200 -15.77 8.07 6.97
C LEU A 200 -17.11 7.33 6.90
N GLY A 201 -18.17 8.03 7.26
CA GLY A 201 -19.54 7.59 7.00
C GLY A 201 -19.82 7.62 5.49
N TRP A 202 -20.66 6.71 5.03
CA TRP A 202 -21.00 6.63 3.61
C TRP A 202 -22.43 6.16 3.41
N ARG A 203 -23.23 6.98 2.71
CA ARG A 203 -24.67 6.73 2.52
C ARG A 203 -25.36 6.45 3.87
N LYS A 204 -25.80 5.20 4.11
CA LYS A 204 -26.45 4.77 5.35
C LYS A 204 -25.48 4.16 6.37
N GLU A 205 -24.24 3.87 5.97
CA GLU A 205 -23.23 3.34 6.87
C GLU A 205 -22.67 4.44 7.78
N LYS A 206 -22.63 4.15 9.08
CA LYS A 206 -21.96 5.02 10.05
C LYS A 206 -20.45 4.96 9.85
N GLY A 207 -19.81 6.12 10.00
CA GLY A 207 -18.36 6.22 10.11
C GLY A 207 -17.86 5.87 11.51
N SER A 208 -16.55 5.99 11.71
CA SER A 208 -15.91 5.89 13.01
C SER A 208 -15.14 7.17 13.34
N ALA A 209 -14.69 7.31 14.59
CA ALA A 209 -13.75 8.38 14.94
C ALA A 209 -12.43 8.19 14.18
N LEU A 210 -11.93 9.27 13.56
CA LEU A 210 -10.68 9.29 12.78
C LEU A 210 -9.48 9.53 13.69
N ILE A 211 -8.32 9.00 13.31
CA ILE A 211 -7.02 9.30 13.93
C ILE A 211 -6.35 10.39 13.11
N LEU A 212 -6.33 11.62 13.63
CA LEU A 212 -5.81 12.79 12.91
C LEU A 212 -4.70 13.51 13.67
N THR A 213 -4.79 13.56 15.00
CA THR A 213 -3.89 14.35 15.84
C THR A 213 -2.87 13.49 16.57
N ASP A 214 -1.77 14.09 16.99
CA ASP A 214 -0.76 13.50 17.88
C ASP A 214 -1.39 12.81 19.11
N GLN A 215 -2.42 13.42 19.70
CA GLN A 215 -3.21 12.83 20.79
C GLN A 215 -3.95 11.55 20.37
N ASP A 216 -4.59 11.53 19.19
CA ASP A 216 -5.27 10.33 18.67
C ASP A 216 -4.28 9.18 18.42
N PHE A 217 -3.11 9.50 17.85
CA PHE A 217 -2.02 8.55 17.64
C PHE A 217 -1.51 8.00 18.97
N GLY A 218 -1.21 8.87 19.94
CA GLY A 218 -0.76 8.48 21.27
C GLY A 218 -1.77 7.58 22.00
N ASP A 219 -3.07 7.89 21.92
CA ASP A 219 -4.12 7.05 22.51
C ASP A 219 -4.18 5.66 21.86
N SER A 220 -4.13 5.61 20.52
CA SER A 220 -4.37 4.37 19.77
C SER A 220 -3.16 3.44 19.68
N TYR A 221 -1.94 3.98 19.56
CA TYR A 221 -0.71 3.21 19.42
C TYR A 221 0.01 2.96 20.74
N LEU A 222 -0.02 3.92 21.68
CA LEU A 222 0.76 3.83 22.92
C LEU A 222 -0.10 3.47 24.12
N ARG A 223 -1.17 4.24 24.40
CA ARG A 223 -1.97 4.06 25.62
C ARG A 223 -2.82 2.79 25.58
N ARG A 224 -3.61 2.60 24.52
CA ARG A 224 -4.53 1.46 24.39
C ARG A 224 -3.91 0.27 23.67
N ASN A 225 -2.78 0.47 22.99
CA ASN A 225 -2.04 -0.55 22.25
C ASN A 225 -2.87 -1.30 21.19
N LEU A 226 -4.02 -0.76 20.75
CA LEU A 226 -4.97 -1.45 19.88
C LEU A 226 -4.38 -1.70 18.48
N ILE A 227 -3.77 -0.66 17.90
CA ILE A 227 -3.21 -0.77 16.54
C ILE A 227 -1.87 -1.50 16.60
N THR A 228 -1.06 -1.24 17.62
CA THR A 228 0.24 -1.88 17.82
C THR A 228 0.12 -3.39 17.99
N SER A 229 -0.79 -3.88 18.84
CA SER A 229 -1.04 -5.31 19.02
C SER A 229 -1.54 -5.98 17.73
N PHE A 230 -2.50 -5.35 17.04
CA PHE A 230 -2.97 -5.83 15.74
C PHE A 230 -1.82 -5.97 14.73
N LEU A 231 -0.97 -4.95 14.59
CA LEU A 231 0.13 -4.97 13.62
C LEU A 231 1.18 -6.01 13.97
N TYR A 232 1.44 -6.19 15.26
CA TYR A 232 2.33 -7.21 15.78
C TYR A 232 1.85 -8.63 15.41
N ASP A 233 0.59 -8.96 15.75
CA ASP A 233 0.01 -10.27 15.44
C ASP A 233 -0.04 -10.50 13.92
N ALA A 234 -0.41 -9.46 13.17
CA ALA A 234 -0.42 -9.51 11.71
C ALA A 234 0.97 -9.76 11.11
N ALA A 235 2.03 -9.15 11.65
CA ALA A 235 3.40 -9.31 11.15
C ALA A 235 3.98 -10.72 11.37
N ARG A 236 3.47 -11.46 12.36
CA ARG A 236 3.85 -12.86 12.61
C ARG A 236 3.14 -13.84 11.67
N ILE A 237 1.92 -13.50 11.26
CA ILE A 237 1.05 -14.34 10.44
C ILE A 237 1.25 -14.06 8.95
N PHE A 238 1.38 -12.79 8.57
CA PHE A 238 1.36 -12.31 7.19
C PHE A 238 2.64 -11.55 6.83
N HIS A 239 3.05 -11.71 5.57
CA HIS A 239 3.97 -10.77 4.93
C HIS A 239 3.26 -9.43 4.73
N ILE A 240 3.72 -8.39 5.42
CA ILE A 240 3.15 -7.04 5.28
C ILE A 240 3.73 -6.38 4.03
N VAL A 241 2.87 -5.76 3.21
CA VAL A 241 3.28 -4.99 2.03
C VAL A 241 2.73 -3.57 2.11
N LEU A 242 3.60 -2.58 2.28
CA LEU A 242 3.24 -1.18 2.37
C LEU A 242 3.13 -0.57 0.97
N VAL A 243 1.99 0.06 0.68
CA VAL A 243 1.67 0.69 -0.61
C VAL A 243 1.22 2.13 -0.37
N GLY A 244 1.82 3.09 -1.08
CA GLY A 244 1.38 4.49 -1.02
C GLY A 244 1.80 5.21 0.27
N TYR A 245 3.00 4.91 0.77
CA TYR A 245 3.58 5.50 1.98
C TYR A 245 4.94 6.15 1.71
N SER A 246 5.24 7.21 2.46
CA SER A 246 6.60 7.73 2.67
C SER A 246 7.13 7.29 4.04
N ALA A 247 8.44 7.09 4.16
CA ALA A 247 9.08 6.75 5.43
C ALA A 247 8.90 7.86 6.49
N SER A 248 8.61 9.08 6.07
CA SER A 248 8.35 10.24 6.93
C SER A 248 6.88 10.41 7.34
N ASP A 249 5.96 9.57 6.86
CA ASP A 249 4.55 9.71 7.20
C ASP A 249 4.29 9.32 8.66
N SER A 250 3.46 10.09 9.38
CA SER A 250 3.12 9.82 10.78
C SER A 250 2.62 8.37 10.98
N PRO A 251 1.67 7.84 10.19
CA PRO A 251 1.26 6.43 10.26
C PRO A 251 2.41 5.43 10.21
N VAL A 252 3.37 5.65 9.30
CA VAL A 252 4.52 4.77 9.11
C VAL A 252 5.46 4.89 10.29
N ARG A 253 5.76 6.11 10.76
CA ARG A 253 6.61 6.32 11.94
C ARG A 253 6.09 5.52 13.15
N TYR A 254 4.79 5.58 13.44
CA TYR A 254 4.19 4.81 14.54
C TYR A 254 4.16 3.30 14.24
N LEU A 255 3.79 2.88 13.02
CA LEU A 255 3.79 1.49 12.56
C LEU A 255 5.18 0.83 12.67
N LEU A 256 6.23 1.52 12.25
CA LEU A 256 7.60 1.00 12.24
C LEU A 256 8.19 0.95 13.63
N ASN A 257 7.97 1.98 14.45
CA ASN A 257 8.44 1.98 15.83
C ASN A 257 7.82 0.84 16.64
N ALA A 258 6.54 0.54 16.41
CA ALA A 258 5.83 -0.57 17.04
C ALA A 258 6.43 -1.95 16.72
N ILE A 259 6.91 -2.16 15.49
CA ILE A 259 7.42 -3.47 15.05
C ILE A 259 8.95 -3.58 15.24
N ALA A 260 9.70 -2.49 15.05
CA ALA A 260 11.16 -2.46 15.13
C ALA A 260 11.69 -2.68 16.56
N ALA A 261 10.93 -2.29 17.58
CA ALA A 261 11.29 -2.54 18.99
C ALA A 261 11.42 -4.04 19.32
N ASP A 262 10.79 -4.92 18.54
CA ASP A 262 10.60 -6.32 18.87
C ASP A 262 11.23 -7.33 17.89
N GLU A 263 11.96 -6.87 16.86
CA GLU A 263 12.68 -7.76 15.93
C GLU A 263 13.71 -8.66 16.62
N ARG A 264 14.22 -8.24 17.79
CA ARG A 264 15.15 -9.03 18.60
C ARG A 264 14.46 -10.12 19.42
N HIS A 265 13.16 -10.02 19.65
CA HIS A 265 12.42 -10.92 20.53
C HIS A 265 11.66 -12.03 19.80
N PHE A 266 11.40 -11.89 18.49
CA PHE A 266 10.57 -12.83 17.74
C PHE A 266 11.21 -13.26 16.42
N VAL A 267 11.61 -14.54 16.37
CA VAL A 267 12.23 -15.18 15.21
C VAL A 267 11.25 -15.53 14.08
N ASP A 268 9.94 -15.41 14.32
CA ASP A 268 8.88 -15.86 13.41
C ASP A 268 8.21 -14.75 12.59
N LEU A 269 8.68 -13.50 12.73
CA LEU A 269 8.24 -12.37 11.91
C LEU A 269 8.41 -12.68 10.42
N LYS A 270 7.35 -12.42 9.65
CA LYS A 270 7.40 -12.57 8.19
C LYS A 270 8.11 -11.37 7.57
N ARG A 271 8.67 -11.57 6.38
CA ARG A 271 9.32 -10.48 5.64
C ARG A 271 8.30 -9.38 5.33
N ARG A 272 8.69 -8.14 5.57
CA ARG A 272 7.91 -6.93 5.30
C ARG A 272 8.48 -6.23 4.09
N TYR A 273 7.61 -5.74 3.23
CA TYR A 273 7.98 -5.06 1.99
C TYR A 273 7.36 -3.66 1.95
N ALA A 274 8.00 -2.74 1.24
CA ALA A 274 7.40 -1.45 0.88
C ALA A 274 7.70 -1.12 -0.58
N PHE A 275 6.71 -0.62 -1.30
CA PHE A 275 6.96 -0.05 -2.62
C PHE A 275 7.56 1.35 -2.47
N VAL A 276 8.80 1.53 -2.94
CA VAL A 276 9.57 2.76 -2.73
C VAL A 276 9.85 3.45 -4.06
N GLY A 277 9.29 4.65 -4.23
CA GLY A 277 9.53 5.48 -5.41
C GLY A 277 10.90 6.16 -5.36
N CYS A 278 11.84 5.66 -6.14
CA CYS A 278 13.20 6.18 -6.26
C CYS A 278 13.39 6.88 -7.61
N LYS A 279 14.27 7.88 -7.66
CA LYS A 279 14.80 8.35 -8.96
C LYS A 279 15.91 7.39 -9.38
N PRO A 280 16.08 7.09 -10.67
CA PRO A 280 17.22 6.31 -11.14
C PRO A 280 18.54 6.87 -10.58
N GLY A 281 19.33 6.02 -9.93
CA GLY A 281 20.59 6.40 -9.28
C GLY A 281 20.49 7.00 -7.87
N ASP A 282 19.28 7.18 -7.31
CA ASP A 282 19.09 7.64 -5.92
C ASP A 282 18.52 6.53 -5.03
N GLU A 283 19.40 5.86 -4.30
CA GLU A 283 19.05 4.73 -3.42
C GLU A 283 18.73 5.15 -1.99
N ARG A 284 18.84 6.43 -1.63
CA ARG A 284 18.71 6.90 -0.23
C ARG A 284 17.39 6.48 0.41
N MET A 285 16.29 6.59 -0.34
CA MET A 285 14.98 6.17 0.14
C MET A 285 14.91 4.66 0.35
N ALA A 286 15.48 3.85 -0.55
CA ALA A 286 15.51 2.39 -0.39
C ALA A 286 16.32 2.00 0.85
N VAL A 287 17.47 2.64 1.07
CA VAL A 287 18.32 2.44 2.25
C VAL A 287 17.60 2.85 3.53
N GLU A 288 16.83 3.94 3.51
CA GLU A 288 16.02 4.38 4.67
C GLU A 288 14.95 3.34 5.06
N TRP A 289 14.25 2.73 4.09
CA TRP A 289 13.31 1.66 4.40
C TRP A 289 14.03 0.39 4.89
N GLN A 290 15.15 0.05 4.26
CA GLN A 290 15.95 -1.12 4.63
C GLN A 290 16.53 -1.01 6.05
N SER A 291 16.97 0.18 6.48
CA SER A 291 17.49 0.40 7.84
C SER A 291 16.42 0.29 8.92
N ARG A 292 15.14 0.37 8.54
CA ARG A 292 13.97 0.15 9.41
C ARG A 292 13.41 -1.27 9.32
N GLY A 293 14.19 -2.22 8.81
CA GLY A 293 13.82 -3.64 8.75
C GLY A 293 12.81 -4.00 7.66
N ILE A 294 12.57 -3.11 6.69
CA ILE A 294 11.63 -3.31 5.58
C ILE A 294 12.38 -3.49 4.27
N THR A 295 12.06 -4.55 3.54
CA THR A 295 12.63 -4.81 2.21
C THR A 295 12.01 -3.87 1.16
N PRO A 296 12.77 -2.93 0.58
CA PRO A 296 12.23 -2.03 -0.42
C PRO A 296 12.02 -2.76 -1.75
N ILE A 297 10.88 -2.52 -2.38
CA ILE A 297 10.60 -2.86 -3.79
C ILE A 297 10.65 -1.53 -4.54
N VAL A 298 11.80 -1.26 -5.15
CA VAL A 298 12.08 0.04 -5.78
C VAL A 298 11.42 0.16 -7.14
N TYR A 299 10.89 1.33 -7.44
CA TYR A 299 10.34 1.66 -8.76
C TYR A 299 10.62 3.11 -9.12
N ASP A 300 10.55 3.43 -10.41
CA ASP A 300 10.72 4.79 -10.91
C ASP A 300 9.47 5.65 -10.63
N LYS A 301 9.67 6.77 -9.94
CA LYS A 301 8.59 7.73 -9.61
C LYS A 301 8.46 8.92 -10.58
N ILE A 302 9.30 9.04 -11.62
CA ILE A 302 9.38 10.24 -12.47
C ILE A 302 8.01 10.63 -13.07
N ASP A 303 7.24 9.66 -13.57
CA ASP A 303 5.93 9.89 -14.18
C ASP A 303 4.80 9.71 -13.16
N GLU A 304 4.80 10.54 -12.10
CA GLU A 304 3.77 10.55 -11.05
C GLU A 304 3.44 9.15 -10.48
N HIS A 305 4.46 8.34 -10.21
CA HIS A 305 4.32 6.96 -9.73
C HIS A 305 3.58 5.98 -10.68
N LYS A 306 3.44 6.32 -11.97
CA LYS A 306 2.80 5.46 -12.98
C LYS A 306 3.36 4.05 -13.03
N ALA A 307 4.68 3.88 -12.87
CA ALA A 307 5.33 2.56 -12.88
C ALA A 307 4.79 1.63 -11.78
N LEU A 308 4.48 2.16 -10.59
CA LEU A 308 3.85 1.38 -9.51
C LEU A 308 2.41 1.01 -9.87
N GLY A 309 1.64 1.97 -10.39
CA GLY A 309 0.26 1.73 -10.81
C GLY A 309 0.18 0.64 -11.88
N ASP A 310 1.01 0.75 -12.92
CA ASP A 310 1.12 -0.24 -13.98
C ASP A 310 1.52 -1.61 -13.43
N LEU A 311 2.51 -1.68 -12.54
CA LEU A 311 2.92 -2.93 -11.91
C LEU A 311 1.76 -3.59 -11.15
N LEU A 312 1.05 -2.86 -10.28
CA LEU A 312 -0.02 -3.42 -9.46
C LEU A 312 -1.17 -3.92 -10.32
N VAL A 313 -1.59 -3.15 -11.33
CA VAL A 313 -2.64 -3.54 -12.28
C VAL A 313 -2.23 -4.80 -13.05
N ARG A 314 -1.00 -4.82 -13.55
CA ARG A 314 -0.45 -5.95 -14.30
C ARG A 314 -0.31 -7.20 -13.44
N TRP A 315 0.13 -7.06 -12.20
CA TRP A 315 0.19 -8.15 -11.24
C TRP A 315 -1.22 -8.69 -10.94
N ALA A 316 -2.20 -7.81 -10.73
CA ALA A 316 -3.60 -8.19 -10.54
C ALA A 316 -4.16 -8.99 -11.74
N ASP A 317 -3.79 -8.62 -12.96
CA ASP A 317 -4.34 -9.19 -14.20
C ASP A 317 -3.95 -10.65 -14.50
N ILE A 318 -2.93 -11.18 -13.84
CA ILE A 318 -2.36 -12.52 -14.11
C ILE A 318 -2.47 -13.50 -12.94
N ILE A 319 -3.02 -13.03 -11.84
CA ILE A 319 -3.46 -13.86 -10.72
C ILE A 319 -4.57 -14.77 -11.21
N PRO A 320 -4.47 -16.10 -11.19
CA PRO A 320 -5.57 -16.95 -11.65
C PRO A 320 -6.87 -16.65 -10.92
N ASP A 321 -7.83 -16.15 -11.67
CA ASP A 321 -9.24 -16.06 -11.31
C ASP A 321 -10.04 -16.41 -12.58
N ARG A 322 -11.26 -16.91 -12.41
CA ARG A 322 -12.18 -17.24 -13.51
C ARG A 322 -12.30 -16.11 -14.53
N ARG A 323 -12.11 -14.87 -14.08
CA ARG A 323 -12.23 -13.65 -14.89
C ARG A 323 -11.03 -13.36 -15.79
N ASN A 324 -9.84 -13.88 -15.50
CA ASN A 324 -8.62 -13.54 -16.23
C ASN A 324 -7.83 -14.74 -16.79
N GLU A 325 -8.43 -15.93 -16.79
CA GLU A 325 -7.85 -17.12 -17.43
C GLU A 325 -7.41 -16.85 -18.88
N LYS A 326 -8.26 -16.15 -19.65
CA LYS A 326 -7.95 -15.76 -21.05
C LYS A 326 -6.73 -14.83 -21.13
N GLY A 327 -6.66 -13.84 -20.24
CA GLY A 327 -5.56 -12.87 -20.18
C GLY A 327 -4.24 -13.54 -19.82
N THR A 328 -4.26 -14.36 -18.77
CA THR A 328 -3.12 -15.17 -18.32
C THR A 328 -2.63 -16.10 -19.42
N LYS A 329 -3.53 -16.84 -20.07
CA LYS A 329 -3.18 -17.74 -21.18
C LYS A 329 -2.61 -17.00 -22.38
N SER A 330 -3.13 -15.82 -22.70
CA SER A 330 -2.59 -14.95 -23.76
C SER A 330 -1.17 -14.50 -23.43
N TYR A 331 -0.93 -14.09 -22.18
CA TYR A 331 0.39 -13.69 -21.72
C TYR A 331 1.40 -14.84 -21.74
N LEU A 332 1.03 -16.03 -21.26
CA LEU A 332 1.87 -17.23 -21.34
C LEU A 332 2.23 -17.59 -22.80
N LYS A 333 1.28 -17.48 -23.73
CA LYS A 333 1.55 -17.70 -25.17
C LYS A 333 2.54 -16.69 -25.74
N LYS A 334 2.52 -15.44 -25.29
CA LYS A 334 3.50 -14.42 -25.68
C LYS A 334 4.88 -14.77 -25.16
N LEU A 335 5.01 -15.17 -23.89
CA LEU A 335 6.29 -15.58 -23.32
C LEU A 335 6.84 -16.82 -24.01
N ALA A 336 6.00 -17.82 -24.28
CA ALA A 336 6.38 -19.04 -25.00
C ALA A 336 6.93 -18.78 -26.40
N ALA A 337 6.55 -17.65 -27.02
CA ALA A 337 7.01 -17.25 -28.35
C ALA A 337 8.45 -16.71 -28.37
N LEU A 338 8.99 -16.33 -27.21
CA LEU A 338 10.35 -15.82 -27.09
C LEU A 338 11.36 -16.97 -27.22
N ASP A 339 12.55 -16.65 -27.68
CA ASP A 339 13.71 -17.53 -27.51
C ASP A 339 14.13 -17.51 -26.04
N PRO A 340 14.15 -18.66 -25.32
CA PRO A 340 14.52 -18.71 -23.90
C PRO A 340 15.84 -18.03 -23.56
N ASP A 341 16.78 -18.01 -24.48
CA ASP A 341 18.14 -17.51 -24.26
C ASP A 341 18.34 -16.06 -24.73
N SER A 342 17.29 -15.41 -25.26
CA SER A 342 17.31 -13.96 -25.50
C SER A 342 17.20 -13.17 -24.20
N THR A 343 17.50 -11.87 -24.23
CA THR A 343 17.34 -10.97 -23.08
C THR A 343 15.90 -11.02 -22.52
N GLU A 344 14.90 -10.97 -23.40
CA GLU A 344 13.49 -11.08 -23.04
C GLU A 344 13.12 -12.48 -22.58
N GLY A 345 13.74 -13.51 -23.17
CA GLY A 345 13.59 -14.91 -22.76
C GLY A 345 14.06 -15.14 -21.33
N LEU A 346 15.21 -14.60 -20.94
CA LEU A 346 15.75 -14.68 -19.58
C LEU A 346 14.83 -13.99 -18.58
N ALA A 347 14.26 -12.83 -18.92
CA ALA A 347 13.23 -12.19 -18.10
C ALA A 347 11.98 -13.07 -17.98
N ALA A 348 11.51 -13.64 -19.10
CA ALA A 348 10.36 -14.55 -19.13
C ALA A 348 10.57 -15.83 -18.31
N GLN A 349 11.79 -16.36 -18.24
CA GLN A 349 12.14 -17.50 -17.40
C GLN A 349 11.83 -17.23 -15.92
N SER A 350 12.07 -16.01 -15.43
CA SER A 350 11.76 -15.66 -14.03
C SER A 350 10.27 -15.80 -13.71
N PHE A 351 9.40 -15.27 -14.58
CA PHE A 351 7.95 -15.38 -14.45
C PHE A 351 7.46 -16.83 -14.61
N LEU A 352 7.95 -17.54 -15.62
CA LEU A 352 7.55 -18.93 -15.88
C LEU A 352 7.97 -19.87 -14.75
N ARG A 353 9.11 -19.60 -14.09
CA ARG A 353 9.53 -20.33 -12.89
C ARG A 353 8.56 -20.13 -11.74
N TYR A 354 8.22 -18.88 -11.44
CA TYR A 354 7.22 -18.53 -10.44
C TYR A 354 5.86 -19.20 -10.77
N TYR A 355 5.39 -19.04 -12.00
CA TYR A 355 4.12 -19.59 -12.46
C TYR A 355 4.09 -21.11 -12.27
N ALA A 356 5.11 -21.82 -12.73
CA ALA A 356 5.18 -23.28 -12.60
C ALA A 356 5.15 -23.73 -11.13
N ARG A 357 5.83 -23.00 -10.23
CA ARG A 357 5.89 -23.33 -8.79
C ARG A 357 4.57 -23.11 -8.05
N ARG A 358 3.82 -22.07 -8.42
CA ARG A 358 2.50 -21.80 -7.80
C ARG A 358 1.37 -22.63 -8.42
N SER A 359 1.57 -23.14 -9.63
CA SER A 359 0.55 -23.89 -10.35
C SER A 359 0.26 -25.27 -9.76
N ASN A 360 -1.02 -25.65 -9.81
CA ASN A 360 -1.44 -27.03 -9.57
C ASN A 360 -1.11 -27.95 -10.77
N PRO A 361 -1.22 -29.29 -10.66
CA PRO A 361 -0.88 -30.20 -11.75
C PRO A 361 -1.62 -29.95 -13.07
N SER A 362 -2.90 -29.52 -13.01
CA SER A 362 -3.69 -29.20 -14.21
C SER A 362 -3.17 -27.94 -14.90
N GLU A 363 -2.83 -26.91 -14.13
CA GLU A 363 -2.23 -25.68 -14.66
C GLU A 363 -0.82 -25.93 -15.23
N GLN A 364 -0.03 -26.80 -14.59
CA GLN A 364 1.29 -27.20 -15.12
C GLN A 364 1.17 -27.96 -16.44
N ALA A 365 0.16 -28.84 -16.59
CA ALA A 365 -0.09 -29.54 -17.84
C ALA A 365 -0.53 -28.58 -18.97
N GLU A 366 -1.37 -27.58 -18.65
CA GLU A 366 -1.74 -26.50 -19.57
C GLU A 366 -0.50 -25.69 -19.97
N LEU A 367 0.33 -25.28 -19.01
CA LEU A 367 1.59 -24.59 -19.30
C LEU A 367 2.49 -25.41 -20.23
N ALA A 368 2.68 -26.70 -19.95
CA ALA A 368 3.48 -27.60 -20.80
C ALA A 368 2.95 -27.64 -22.24
N ARG A 369 1.62 -27.73 -22.42
CA ARG A 369 0.97 -27.71 -23.74
C ARG A 369 1.16 -26.37 -24.46
N ILE A 370 1.19 -25.25 -23.75
CA ILE A 370 1.48 -23.93 -24.34
C ILE A 370 2.94 -23.86 -24.81
N LEU A 371 3.88 -24.35 -23.99
CA LEU A 371 5.31 -24.34 -24.30
C LEU A 371 5.69 -25.35 -25.40
N SER A 372 4.91 -26.42 -25.59
CA SER A 372 5.12 -27.43 -26.63
C SER A 372 4.49 -27.09 -27.99
N GLY A 373 3.95 -25.88 -28.16
CA GLY A 373 3.28 -25.48 -29.40
C GLY A 373 4.18 -25.54 -30.64
N ALA A 374 3.58 -25.69 -31.83
CA ALA A 374 4.32 -25.57 -33.09
C ALA A 374 5.02 -24.19 -33.16
N SER A 375 6.26 -24.17 -33.67
CA SER A 375 7.13 -22.98 -33.74
C SER A 375 7.61 -22.42 -32.38
N ARG A 376 7.58 -23.21 -31.30
CA ARG A 376 8.19 -22.84 -30.00
C ARG A 376 9.54 -23.54 -29.81
N SER A 377 10.45 -22.90 -29.07
CA SER A 377 11.74 -23.49 -28.74
C SER A 377 11.57 -24.71 -27.80
N PRO A 378 12.09 -25.91 -28.14
CA PRO A 378 12.02 -27.08 -27.26
C PRO A 378 12.70 -26.87 -25.90
N ARG A 379 13.63 -25.91 -25.81
CA ARG A 379 14.32 -25.54 -24.56
C ARG A 379 13.35 -25.08 -23.47
N TRP A 380 12.17 -24.54 -23.82
CA TRP A 380 11.14 -24.21 -22.84
C TRP A 380 10.63 -25.44 -22.07
N LEU A 381 10.51 -26.61 -22.71
CA LEU A 381 10.10 -27.84 -22.04
C LEU A 381 11.22 -28.39 -21.14
N THR A 382 12.47 -28.31 -21.60
CA THR A 382 13.64 -28.66 -20.76
C THR A 382 13.69 -27.79 -19.51
N PHE A 383 13.45 -26.49 -19.66
CA PHE A 383 13.37 -25.53 -18.57
C PHE A 383 12.24 -25.87 -17.57
N LEU A 384 11.03 -26.12 -18.07
CA LEU A 384 9.89 -26.49 -17.22
C LEU A 384 10.14 -27.79 -16.44
N ASN A 385 10.67 -28.82 -17.11
CA ASN A 385 11.01 -30.10 -16.47
C ASN A 385 12.03 -29.95 -15.35
N ARG A 386 13.03 -29.06 -15.53
CA ARG A 386 13.99 -28.74 -14.47
C ARG A 386 13.30 -28.11 -13.26
N ILE A 387 12.43 -27.14 -13.46
CA ILE A 387 11.69 -26.48 -12.37
C ILE A 387 10.82 -27.47 -11.60
N ILE A 388 10.08 -28.33 -12.30
CA ILE A 388 9.19 -29.32 -11.66
C ILE A 388 10.02 -30.31 -10.82
N ARG A 389 11.15 -30.79 -11.35
CA ARG A 389 12.08 -31.67 -10.61
C ARG A 389 12.65 -31.00 -9.38
N ASP A 390 13.10 -29.76 -9.49
CA ASP A 390 13.68 -29.00 -8.38
C ASP A 390 12.64 -28.70 -7.30
N SER A 391 11.38 -28.46 -7.69
CA SER A 391 10.27 -28.20 -6.76
C SER A 391 9.77 -29.46 -6.06
N GLY A 392 9.89 -30.63 -6.71
CA GLY A 392 9.52 -31.94 -6.14
C GLY A 392 10.54 -32.51 -5.14
N LYS A 393 11.80 -32.10 -5.20
CA LYS A 393 12.86 -32.53 -4.27
C LYS A 393 12.88 -31.78 -2.93
N GLY A 394 12.13 -30.69 -2.82
CA GLY A 394 12.08 -29.83 -1.62
C GLY A 394 10.76 -29.88 -0.85
N ARG A 395 9.92 -30.89 -1.09
CA ARG A 395 8.69 -31.14 -0.32
C ARG A 395 8.87 -32.27 0.66
#